data_AF-A0A2E3FK01-F1
#
_entry.id   AF-A0A2E3FK01-F1
#
_cell.length_a   1.000
_cell.length_b   1.000
_cell.length_c   1.000
_cell.angle_alpha   90.00
_cell.angle_beta   90.00
_cell.angle_gamma   90.00
#
_symmetry.space_group_name_H-M   'P 1'
#
loop_
_entity.id
_entity.type
_entity.pdbx_description
1 polymer ?
#
loop_
_entity_poly.entity_id
_entity_poly.type
_entity_poly.pdbx_seq_one_letter_code
_entity_poly.pdbx_strand_id
1 'polypeptide(L)'
;MEVFGEEDNNSNYTPWPIVIPQESDKIVDFDTGVKTTYTVVEGFNNPGTPTVQLIGQDGVKMWQSKSYWANYSMLQEAWNVAELISSSSTNE
;
A
#
# COMPACT_ATOMS: atom_id res chain seq x y z
N MET A 1 -13.96 -1.96 13.42
CA MET A 1 -13.37 -1.92 12.07
C MET A 1 -13.48 -3.34 11.55
N GLU A 2 -14.24 -3.57 10.48
CA GLU A 2 -14.27 -4.91 9.86
C GLU A 2 -12.91 -5.16 9.22
N VAL A 3 -12.25 -6.25 9.63
CA VAL A 3 -10.92 -6.61 9.16
C VAL A 3 -11.10 -7.70 8.11
N PHE A 4 -10.76 -7.40 6.87
CA PHE A 4 -10.75 -8.41 5.81
C PHE A 4 -9.42 -9.16 5.85
N GLY A 5 -9.46 -10.50 5.80
CA GLY A 5 -8.25 -11.31 5.56
C GLY A 5 -7.51 -11.86 6.77
N GLU A 6 -8.02 -11.75 8.00
CA GLU A 6 -7.52 -12.54 9.14
C GLU A 6 -8.33 -13.83 9.29
N GLU A 7 -7.65 -14.97 9.41
CA GLU A 7 -8.27 -16.29 9.55
C GLU A 7 -9.15 -16.38 10.81
N ASP A 8 -8.75 -15.70 11.89
CA ASP A 8 -9.37 -15.80 13.21
C ASP A 8 -10.52 -14.80 13.46
N ASN A 9 -10.79 -13.84 12.54
CA ASN A 9 -11.75 -12.76 12.83
C ASN A 9 -12.51 -12.21 11.59
N ASN A 10 -12.85 -13.07 10.64
CA ASN A 10 -13.53 -12.65 9.42
C ASN A 10 -15.07 -12.75 9.56
N SER A 11 -15.78 -11.60 9.53
CA SER A 11 -17.24 -11.56 9.43
C SER A 11 -17.77 -12.03 8.06
N ASN A 12 -16.87 -12.27 7.09
CA ASN A 12 -17.20 -12.71 5.74
C ASN A 12 -16.46 -14.02 5.40
N TYR A 13 -17.19 -15.14 5.39
CA TYR A 13 -16.63 -16.44 5.03
C TYR A 13 -16.08 -16.43 3.59
N THR A 14 -14.82 -16.85 3.43
CA THR A 14 -14.25 -17.23 2.14
C THR A 14 -13.89 -18.72 2.17
N PRO A 15 -14.26 -19.51 1.16
CA PRO A 15 -13.86 -20.91 1.07
C PRO A 15 -12.37 -21.07 0.69
N TRP A 16 -11.71 -19.98 0.30
CA TRP A 16 -10.30 -19.97 -0.09
C TRP A 16 -9.43 -19.43 1.05
N PRO A 17 -8.32 -20.10 1.39
CA PRO A 17 -7.36 -19.57 2.34
C PRO A 17 -6.77 -18.26 1.79
N ILE A 18 -6.88 -17.19 2.57
CA ILE A 18 -6.26 -15.91 2.23
C ILE A 18 -4.80 -16.00 2.66
N VAL A 19 -3.90 -16.02 1.69
CA VAL A 19 -2.47 -16.00 1.94
C VAL A 19 -1.98 -14.59 1.66
N ILE A 20 -1.34 -13.95 2.65
CA ILE A 20 -0.64 -12.69 2.47
C ILE A 20 0.85 -13.02 2.26
N PRO A 21 1.33 -13.10 1.00
CA PRO A 21 2.71 -13.46 0.74
C PRO A 21 3.65 -12.38 1.26
N GLN A 22 4.80 -12.80 1.76
CA GLN A 22 5.93 -11.93 2.03
C GLN A 22 6.65 -11.59 0.72
N GLU A 23 7.33 -10.44 0.67
CA GLU A 23 8.06 -10.02 -0.54
C GLU A 23 9.15 -11.02 -0.97
N SER A 24 9.69 -11.79 -0.02
CA SER A 24 10.69 -12.84 -0.25
C SER A 24 10.10 -14.18 -0.71
N ASP A 25 8.77 -14.35 -0.67
CA ASP A 25 8.13 -15.59 -1.06
C ASP A 25 8.36 -15.86 -2.55
N LYS A 26 8.59 -17.13 -2.87
CA LYS A 26 8.80 -17.59 -4.24
C LYS A 26 7.48 -17.96 -4.90
N ILE A 27 7.33 -17.61 -6.16
CA ILE A 27 6.13 -17.98 -6.94
C ILE A 27 6.15 -19.48 -7.18
N VAL A 28 5.00 -20.12 -7.11
CA VAL A 28 4.81 -21.53 -7.44
C VAL A 28 4.35 -21.64 -8.88
N ASP A 29 5.03 -22.46 -9.67
CA ASP A 29 4.59 -22.82 -11.02
C ASP A 29 3.33 -23.69 -10.94
N PHE A 30 2.27 -23.30 -11.66
CA PHE A 30 0.96 -23.95 -11.54
C PHE A 30 0.96 -25.38 -12.08
N ASP A 31 1.69 -25.65 -13.15
CA ASP A 31 1.69 -26.94 -13.82
C ASP A 31 2.55 -27.98 -13.09
N THR A 32 3.64 -27.53 -12.46
CA THR A 32 4.62 -28.41 -11.79
C THR A 32 4.48 -28.42 -10.26
N GLY A 33 3.86 -27.40 -9.68
CA GLY A 33 3.78 -27.20 -8.23
C GLY A 33 5.12 -26.84 -7.56
N VAL A 34 6.15 -26.52 -8.33
CA VAL A 34 7.51 -26.23 -7.82
C VAL A 34 7.70 -24.72 -7.63
N LYS A 35 8.43 -24.33 -6.58
CA LYS A 35 8.85 -22.94 -6.38
C LYS A 35 9.82 -22.53 -7.49
N THR A 36 9.51 -21.43 -8.15
CA THR A 36 10.36 -20.78 -9.14
C THR A 36 11.54 -20.06 -8.49
N THR A 37 12.48 -19.59 -9.30
CA THR A 37 13.58 -18.74 -8.85
C THR A 37 13.15 -17.32 -8.51
N TYR A 38 12.00 -16.87 -9.03
CA TYR A 38 11.49 -15.51 -8.88
C TYR A 38 10.71 -15.34 -7.58
N THR A 39 10.90 -14.20 -6.92
CA THR A 39 9.99 -13.79 -5.85
C THR A 39 8.63 -13.39 -6.40
N VAL A 40 7.63 -13.31 -5.52
CA VAL A 40 6.31 -12.75 -5.85
C VAL A 40 6.45 -11.36 -6.46
N VAL A 41 7.34 -10.51 -5.92
CA VAL A 41 7.58 -9.17 -6.47
C VAL A 41 8.16 -9.23 -7.90
N GLU A 42 9.17 -10.07 -8.12
CA GLU A 42 9.85 -10.18 -9.42
C GLU A 42 8.94 -10.76 -10.51
N GLY A 43 8.22 -11.85 -10.23
CA GLY A 43 7.41 -12.50 -11.26
C GLY A 43 6.11 -11.76 -11.58
N PHE A 44 5.68 -10.83 -10.74
CA PHE A 44 4.63 -9.84 -11.08
C PHE A 44 5.23 -8.54 -11.65
N ASN A 45 6.46 -8.58 -12.17
CA ASN A 45 7.15 -7.49 -12.86
C ASN A 45 7.37 -6.24 -12.00
N ASN A 46 7.74 -6.43 -10.73
CA ASN A 46 8.00 -5.35 -9.77
C ASN A 46 6.84 -4.33 -9.78
N PRO A 47 5.62 -4.75 -9.39
CA PRO A 47 4.43 -3.92 -9.52
C PRO A 47 4.68 -2.54 -8.91
N GLY A 48 4.27 -1.49 -9.63
CA GLY A 48 4.51 -0.11 -9.26
C GLY A 48 4.06 0.17 -7.83
N THR A 49 4.92 0.86 -7.08
CA THR A 49 4.70 1.21 -5.67
C THR A 49 3.31 1.83 -5.46
N PRO A 50 2.48 1.30 -4.53
CA PRO A 50 1.31 2.00 -4.06
C PRO A 50 1.76 3.39 -3.59
N THR A 51 1.20 4.43 -4.21
CA THR A 51 1.67 5.79 -3.99
C THR A 51 0.57 6.58 -3.30
N VAL A 52 0.86 7.11 -2.13
CA VAL A 52 -0.01 8.08 -1.45
C VAL A 52 0.38 9.47 -1.93
N GLN A 53 -0.61 10.27 -2.34
CA GLN A 53 -0.40 11.63 -2.82
C GLN A 53 -1.33 12.59 -2.08
N LEU A 54 -0.81 13.76 -1.71
CA LEU A 54 -1.60 14.88 -1.24
C LEU A 54 -1.79 15.84 -2.42
N ILE A 55 -3.04 16.08 -2.79
CA ILE A 55 -3.43 16.99 -3.87
C ILE A 55 -4.08 18.23 -3.26
N GLY A 56 -3.60 19.41 -3.65
CA GLY A 56 -4.16 20.70 -3.25
C GLY A 56 -5.51 20.98 -3.91
N GLN A 57 -6.21 22.01 -3.44
CA GLN A 57 -7.52 22.39 -3.99
C GLN A 57 -7.46 22.88 -5.44
N ASP A 58 -6.29 23.35 -5.86
CA ASP A 58 -5.96 23.75 -7.24
C ASP A 58 -5.65 22.55 -8.15
N GLY A 59 -5.68 21.32 -7.62
CA GLY A 59 -5.32 20.10 -8.34
C GLY A 59 -3.81 19.87 -8.45
N VAL A 60 -2.98 20.67 -7.78
CA VAL A 60 -1.52 20.51 -7.79
C VAL A 60 -1.10 19.49 -6.75
N LYS A 61 -0.13 18.62 -7.11
CA LYS A 61 0.44 17.65 -6.17
C LYS A 61 1.35 18.37 -5.18
N MET A 62 0.96 18.36 -3.91
CA MET A 62 1.67 19.04 -2.82
C MET A 62 2.66 18.12 -2.11
N TRP A 63 2.40 16.82 -2.12
CA TRP A 63 3.29 15.81 -1.51
C TRP A 63 3.05 14.41 -2.08
N GLN A 64 4.05 13.53 -1.96
CA GLN A 64 3.99 12.13 -2.40
C GLN A 64 4.80 11.22 -1.47
N SER A 65 4.31 10.00 -1.21
CA SER A 65 5.03 8.99 -0.44
C SER A 65 6.32 8.52 -1.14
N LYS A 66 7.36 8.28 -0.33
CA LYS A 66 8.69 7.82 -0.76
C LYS A 66 8.89 6.30 -0.67
N SER A 67 7.88 5.55 -0.24
CA SER A 67 7.96 4.12 0.13
C SER A 67 6.73 3.37 -0.39
N TYR A 68 6.89 2.07 -0.63
CA TYR A 68 5.86 1.11 -1.03
C TYR A 68 4.74 1.01 0.02
N TRP A 69 5.12 0.85 1.28
CA TRP A 69 4.21 0.88 2.41
C TRP A 69 4.34 2.24 3.08
N ALA A 70 3.36 3.12 2.83
CA ALA A 70 3.23 4.34 3.61
C ALA A 70 3.03 3.95 5.07
N ASN A 71 3.92 4.42 5.94
CA ASN A 71 3.82 4.20 7.37
C ASN A 71 3.27 5.46 8.06
N TYR A 72 3.02 5.36 9.36
CA TYR A 72 2.44 6.45 10.12
C TYR A 72 3.27 7.75 10.08
N SER A 73 4.61 7.68 10.09
CA SER A 73 5.45 8.88 10.03
C SER A 73 5.28 9.61 8.69
N MET A 74 5.12 8.87 7.60
CA MET A 74 4.90 9.45 6.28
C MET A 74 3.52 10.11 6.17
N LEU A 75 2.51 9.59 6.85
CA LEU A 75 1.20 10.24 6.96
C LEU A 75 1.28 11.52 7.79
N GLN A 76 2.07 11.53 8.87
CA GLN A 76 2.33 12.75 9.64
C GLN A 76 3.06 13.81 8.81
N GLU A 77 4.04 13.42 7.99
CA GLU A 77 4.69 14.35 7.06
C GLU A 77 3.69 14.98 6.09
N ALA A 78 2.81 14.16 5.48
CA ALA A 78 1.77 14.66 4.60
C ALA A 78 0.81 15.61 5.33
N TRP A 79 0.46 15.29 6.59
CA TRP A 79 -0.42 16.12 7.41
C TRP A 79 0.19 17.47 7.76
N ASN A 80 1.48 17.50 8.13
CA ASN A 80 2.20 18.75 8.39
C ASN A 80 2.22 19.66 7.16
N VAL A 81 2.38 19.09 5.96
CA VAL A 81 2.29 19.85 4.70
C VAL A 81 0.88 20.43 4.52
N ALA A 82 -0.16 19.64 4.79
CA ALA A 82 -1.54 20.12 4.71
C ALA A 82 -1.83 21.26 5.71
N GLU A 83 -1.34 21.18 6.94
CA GLU A 83 -1.47 22.23 7.96
C GLU A 83 -0.79 23.54 7.54
N LEU A 84 0.44 23.46 7.01
CA LEU A 84 1.16 24.63 6.49
C LEU A 84 0.39 25.31 5.35
N ILE A 85 -0.18 24.52 4.43
CA ILE A 85 -0.99 25.07 3.34
C ILE A 85 -2.25 25.75 3.89
N SER A 86 -2.98 25.07 4.78
CA SER A 86 -4.24 25.60 5.34
C SER A 86 -4.05 26.90 6.15
N SER A 87 -2.95 27.01 6.88
CA SER A 87 -2.60 28.21 7.63
C SER A 87 -2.12 29.35 6.72
N SER A 88 -1.45 29.05 5.61
CA SER A 88 -1.05 30.06 4.62
C SER A 88 -2.26 30.67 3.88
N SER A 89 -3.32 29.88 3.62
CA SER A 89 -4.54 30.36 2.96
C SER A 89 -5.50 31.15 3.86
N THR A 90 -5.24 31.24 5.16
CA THR A 90 -6.11 31.98 6.11
C THR A 90 -5.66 33.45 6.30
N ASN A 91 -4.52 33.84 5.71
CA ASN A 91 -3.95 35.19 5.84
C ASN A 91 -4.25 36.11 4.63
N GLU A 92 -5.24 35.80 3.81
CA GLU A 92 -5.77 36.68 2.75
C GLU A 92 -7.15 37.25 3.09
#